data_AF-A0A4R3KQP0-F1
#
_entry.id   AF-A0A4R3KQP0-F1
#
_cell.length_a   1.000
_cell.length_b   1.000
_cell.length_c   1.000
_cell.angle_alpha   90.00
_cell.angle_beta   90.00
_cell.angle_gamma   90.00
#
_symmetry.space_group_name_H-M   'P 1'
#
loop_
_entity.id
_entity.type
_entity.pdbx_description
1 polymer ?
#
loop_
_entity_poly.entity_id
_entity_poly.type
_entity_poly.pdbx_seq_one_letter_code
_entity_poly.pdbx_strand_id
1 'polypeptide(L)'
;MKKRRISTEEYQFALSIFEREFPPRDEITITDGTGLGGRPYVRPTIDGHIRIYMGALYDKCLDSDSNKAAFAHELTHAWQIEHYGLLWYGAQAIDNQVLSDDAYSYVCDATKTLGDYNAEQQGEIISDYFRKDPCASAVARKTLHSQTWKLLIGSDGRDITVDANGVYYLVNTAGLIYRYEGKDWRRLSGSAGRSIAANNNSVCLVNTEGMIYRLISETWERMPGSDAIDIAINQDGAIWMVNTAGKIYQFQGSSWKQMPGSDGIRIAAGGGQVWLINTVGKIYQFNGSGWTQTSGSDGRDITVANDGTVFLTNTVGNIYQREGNNWTQLDGSDGSAISANNGKLALINTKGRLYYRNFGLMRNHDWNIAASSFVSTRQ
;
A
#
# COMPACT_ATOMS: atom_id res chain seq x y z
N MET A 1 -19.73 -24.42 13.35
CA MET A 1 -18.45 -23.73 13.12
C MET A 1 -18.74 -22.32 12.64
N LYS A 2 -18.52 -21.32 13.50
CA LYS A 2 -18.61 -19.90 13.16
C LYS A 2 -17.42 -19.50 12.29
N LYS A 3 -17.63 -18.53 11.41
CA LYS A 3 -16.57 -17.92 10.60
C LYS A 3 -16.82 -16.44 10.43
N ARG A 4 -15.77 -15.65 10.39
CA ARG A 4 -15.80 -14.20 10.08
C ARG A 4 -14.56 -13.80 9.30
N ARG A 5 -14.60 -12.65 8.63
CA ARG A 5 -13.37 -12.01 8.15
C ARG A 5 -12.53 -11.54 9.34
N ILE A 6 -11.23 -11.48 9.15
CA ILE A 6 -10.34 -10.79 10.10
C ILE A 6 -10.82 -9.33 10.28
N SER A 7 -10.86 -8.85 11.53
CA SER A 7 -11.30 -7.48 11.80
C SER A 7 -10.26 -6.48 11.29
N THR A 8 -10.64 -5.20 11.23
CA THR A 8 -9.71 -4.13 10.85
C THR A 8 -8.59 -4.03 11.88
N GLU A 9 -8.92 -4.12 13.17
CA GLU A 9 -7.96 -4.06 14.27
C GLU A 9 -6.97 -5.24 14.25
N GLU A 10 -7.45 -6.46 13.97
CA GLU A 10 -6.62 -7.66 13.83
C GLU A 10 -5.71 -7.60 12.60
N TYR A 11 -6.20 -7.04 11.49
CA TYR A 11 -5.37 -6.86 10.31
C TYR A 11 -4.31 -5.78 10.51
N GLN A 12 -4.64 -4.67 11.18
CA GLN A 12 -3.66 -3.66 11.57
C GLN A 12 -2.61 -4.21 12.54
N PHE A 13 -3.03 -5.10 13.44
CA PHE A 13 -2.10 -5.86 14.27
C PHE A 13 -1.15 -6.71 13.41
N ALA A 14 -1.65 -7.41 12.39
CA ALA A 14 -0.79 -8.15 11.44
C ALA A 14 0.21 -7.23 10.71
N LEU A 15 -0.23 -6.07 10.22
CA LEU A 15 0.64 -5.10 9.53
C LEU A 15 1.71 -4.47 10.44
N SER A 16 1.51 -4.50 11.76
CA SER A 16 2.55 -4.09 12.72
C SER A 16 3.72 -5.08 12.83
N ILE A 17 3.57 -6.27 12.24
CA ILE A 17 4.54 -7.37 12.22
C ILE A 17 5.11 -7.49 10.81
N PHE A 18 4.22 -7.69 9.84
CA PHE A 18 4.52 -8.04 8.47
C PHE A 18 4.48 -6.77 7.60
N GLU A 19 5.48 -5.91 7.77
CA GLU A 19 5.46 -4.58 7.15
C GLU A 19 5.68 -4.61 5.63
N ARG A 20 6.24 -5.70 5.07
CA ARG A 20 6.60 -5.80 3.64
C ARG A 20 5.57 -6.53 2.80
N GLU A 21 4.95 -7.57 3.32
CA GLU A 21 4.09 -8.47 2.57
C GLU A 21 3.17 -9.20 3.54
N PHE A 22 1.89 -9.30 3.19
CA PHE A 22 0.90 -10.05 3.94
C PHE A 22 -0.31 -10.33 3.02
N PRO A 23 -1.04 -11.45 3.17
CA PRO A 23 -2.23 -11.70 2.34
C PRO A 23 -3.28 -10.59 2.50
N PRO A 24 -4.11 -10.30 1.48
CA PRO A 24 -5.15 -9.29 1.58
C PRO A 24 -6.11 -9.61 2.70
N ARG A 25 -6.60 -8.57 3.36
CA ARG A 25 -7.60 -8.70 4.41
C ARG A 25 -8.82 -9.51 3.99
N ASP A 26 -9.31 -9.29 2.77
CA ASP A 26 -10.52 -9.92 2.26
C ASP A 26 -10.36 -11.41 1.94
N GLU A 27 -9.11 -11.89 1.88
CA GLU A 27 -8.78 -13.30 1.68
C GLU A 27 -8.58 -14.05 3.02
N ILE A 28 -8.66 -13.38 4.17
CA ILE A 28 -8.42 -14.00 5.48
C ILE A 28 -9.72 -14.16 6.26
N THR A 29 -10.02 -15.40 6.64
CA THR A 29 -11.14 -15.75 7.51
C THR A 29 -10.68 -16.39 8.82
N ILE A 30 -11.32 -16.03 9.93
CA ILE A 30 -11.09 -16.61 11.26
C ILE A 30 -12.29 -17.51 11.61
N THR A 31 -12.05 -18.64 12.27
CA THR A 31 -13.09 -19.61 12.66
C THR A 31 -12.88 -20.18 14.07
N ASP A 32 -13.97 -20.61 14.70
CA ASP A 32 -14.01 -21.24 16.03
C ASP A 32 -13.69 -22.74 16.01
N GLY A 33 -13.36 -23.31 14.85
CA GLY A 33 -12.82 -24.65 14.75
C GLY A 33 -11.43 -24.75 15.35
N THR A 34 -10.96 -25.99 15.56
CA THR A 34 -9.64 -26.31 16.11
C THR A 34 -9.01 -27.46 15.35
N GLY A 35 -7.68 -27.55 15.45
CA GLY A 35 -6.90 -28.66 14.92
C GLY A 35 -6.86 -29.83 15.90
N LEU A 36 -5.93 -30.75 15.66
CA LEU A 36 -5.66 -31.86 16.58
C LEU A 36 -5.32 -31.33 17.97
N GLY A 37 -5.86 -31.96 19.01
CA GLY A 37 -5.63 -31.55 20.41
C GLY A 37 -6.22 -30.19 20.79
N GLY A 38 -7.10 -29.59 19.97
CA GLY A 38 -7.71 -28.29 20.25
C GLY A 38 -6.81 -27.09 19.93
N ARG A 39 -5.64 -27.32 19.31
CA ARG A 39 -4.68 -26.26 18.97
C ARG A 39 -5.18 -25.38 17.81
N PRO A 40 -4.83 -24.07 17.80
CA PRO A 40 -4.98 -23.25 16.62
C PRO A 40 -4.19 -23.81 15.42
N TYR A 41 -4.63 -23.48 14.21
CA TYR A 41 -3.89 -23.79 12.98
C TYR A 41 -4.34 -22.92 11.81
N VAL A 42 -3.50 -22.80 10.77
CA VAL A 42 -3.85 -22.13 9.51
C VAL A 42 -3.91 -23.13 8.36
N ARG A 43 -4.94 -22.97 7.51
CA ARG A 43 -5.07 -23.75 6.28
C ARG A 43 -5.47 -22.87 5.10
N PRO A 44 -4.84 -23.05 3.92
CA PRO A 44 -5.36 -22.49 2.69
C PRO A 44 -6.66 -23.21 2.30
N THR A 45 -7.55 -22.48 1.65
CA THR A 45 -8.81 -23.00 1.13
C THR A 45 -8.72 -23.20 -0.38
N ILE A 46 -9.65 -23.97 -0.95
CA ILE A 46 -9.63 -24.35 -2.37
C ILE A 46 -9.76 -23.12 -3.30
N ASP A 47 -10.40 -22.07 -2.82
CA ASP A 47 -10.56 -20.76 -3.46
C ASP A 47 -9.33 -19.84 -3.31
N GLY A 48 -8.23 -20.31 -2.74
CA GLY A 48 -7.00 -19.52 -2.56
C GLY A 48 -7.01 -18.60 -1.35
N HIS A 49 -8.12 -18.52 -0.62
CA HIS A 49 -8.20 -17.79 0.65
C HIS A 49 -7.46 -18.53 1.78
N ILE A 50 -7.28 -17.83 2.90
CA ILE A 50 -6.63 -18.34 4.10
C ILE A 50 -7.65 -18.43 5.23
N ARG A 51 -7.67 -19.56 5.92
CA ARG A 51 -8.50 -19.76 7.10
C ARG A 51 -7.64 -20.02 8.33
N ILE A 52 -7.84 -19.19 9.34
CA ILE A 52 -7.19 -19.27 10.65
C ILE A 52 -8.19 -19.85 11.65
N TYR A 53 -7.86 -21.00 12.22
CA TYR A 53 -8.67 -21.72 13.19
C TYR A 53 -8.19 -21.33 14.59
N MET A 54 -8.97 -20.51 15.29
CA MET A 54 -8.56 -19.93 16.58
C MET A 54 -9.28 -20.56 17.78
N GLY A 55 -10.21 -21.50 17.57
CA GLY A 55 -10.90 -22.20 18.65
C GLY A 55 -11.53 -21.24 19.68
N ALA A 56 -11.17 -21.43 20.95
CA ALA A 56 -11.61 -20.59 22.06
C ALA A 56 -11.15 -19.12 21.97
N LEU A 57 -10.13 -18.82 21.17
CA LEU A 57 -9.62 -17.46 20.93
C LEU A 57 -10.34 -16.73 19.78
N TYR A 58 -11.32 -17.37 19.12
CA TYR A 58 -12.03 -16.84 17.94
C TYR A 58 -12.52 -15.39 18.08
N ASP A 59 -13.04 -15.00 19.24
CA ASP A 59 -13.52 -13.62 19.51
C ASP A 59 -12.57 -12.82 20.41
N LYS A 60 -11.37 -13.36 20.72
CA LYS A 60 -10.48 -12.86 21.78
C LYS A 60 -9.02 -12.73 21.34
N CYS A 61 -8.76 -12.73 20.03
CA CYS A 61 -7.41 -12.77 19.46
C CYS A 61 -6.49 -11.64 20.00
N LEU A 62 -7.06 -10.49 20.36
CA LEU A 62 -6.31 -9.32 20.83
C LEU A 62 -6.51 -8.98 22.32
N ASP A 63 -7.25 -9.79 23.09
CA ASP A 63 -7.69 -9.45 24.45
C ASP A 63 -6.57 -9.46 25.50
N SER A 64 -5.48 -10.19 25.25
CA SER A 64 -4.33 -10.30 26.16
C SER A 64 -3.04 -10.48 25.38
N ASP A 65 -1.89 -10.25 26.01
CA ASP A 65 -0.59 -10.48 25.37
C ASP A 65 -0.37 -11.96 25.01
N SER A 66 -0.91 -12.88 25.82
CA SER A 66 -0.89 -14.31 25.50
C SER A 66 -1.73 -14.63 24.26
N ASN A 67 -2.91 -14.02 24.12
CA ASN A 67 -3.77 -14.23 22.96
C ASN A 67 -3.14 -13.62 21.70
N LYS A 68 -2.55 -12.43 21.83
CA LYS A 68 -1.83 -11.75 20.74
C LYS A 68 -0.63 -12.57 20.28
N ALA A 69 0.14 -13.15 21.19
CA ALA A 69 1.28 -14.01 20.85
C ALA A 69 0.81 -15.26 20.08
N ALA A 70 -0.23 -15.94 20.56
CA ALA A 70 -0.83 -17.08 19.85
C ALA A 70 -1.40 -16.69 18.49
N PHE A 71 -2.05 -15.52 18.38
CA PHE A 71 -2.56 -15.03 17.11
C PHE A 71 -1.43 -14.65 16.15
N ALA A 72 -0.35 -14.04 16.64
CA ALA A 72 0.82 -13.68 15.86
C ALA A 72 1.55 -14.92 15.31
N HIS A 73 1.60 -16.01 16.08
CA HIS A 73 2.04 -17.32 15.60
C HIS A 73 1.23 -17.75 14.37
N GLU A 74 -0.09 -17.78 14.48
CA GLU A 74 -0.95 -18.19 13.37
C GLU A 74 -0.90 -17.24 12.17
N LEU A 75 -0.80 -15.92 12.40
CA LEU A 75 -0.59 -14.95 11.32
C LEU A 75 0.73 -15.20 10.57
N THR A 76 1.74 -15.76 11.23
CA THR A 76 3.00 -16.15 10.58
C THR A 76 2.77 -17.22 9.53
N HIS A 77 1.88 -18.18 9.78
CA HIS A 77 1.50 -19.17 8.77
C HIS A 77 0.70 -18.57 7.62
N ALA A 78 -0.17 -17.59 7.89
CA ALA A 78 -0.83 -16.84 6.82
C ALA A 78 0.19 -16.09 5.94
N TRP A 79 1.19 -15.45 6.55
CA TRP A 79 2.30 -14.83 5.85
C TRP A 79 3.14 -15.84 5.05
N GLN A 80 3.45 -17.01 5.62
CA GLN A 80 4.21 -18.06 4.94
C GLN A 80 3.50 -18.59 3.68
N ILE A 81 2.17 -18.72 3.72
CA ILE A 81 1.36 -19.10 2.55
C ILE A 81 1.50 -18.05 1.43
N GLU A 82 1.44 -16.77 1.76
CA GLU A 82 1.64 -15.67 0.80
C GLU A 82 3.07 -15.65 0.25
N HIS A 83 4.06 -15.80 1.14
CA HIS A 83 5.47 -15.58 0.83
C HIS A 83 6.11 -16.75 0.08
N TYR A 84 5.87 -17.99 0.52
CA TYR A 84 6.49 -19.20 -0.05
C TYR A 84 5.55 -19.98 -0.98
N GLY A 85 4.24 -19.71 -0.92
CA GLY A 85 3.22 -20.38 -1.72
C GLY A 85 2.75 -21.74 -1.17
N LEU A 86 1.67 -22.24 -1.77
CA LEU A 86 0.93 -23.42 -1.29
C LEU A 86 1.71 -24.73 -1.32
N LEU A 87 2.59 -24.92 -2.32
CA LEU A 87 3.38 -26.15 -2.44
C LEU A 87 4.41 -26.27 -1.31
N TRP A 88 5.10 -25.16 -1.00
CA TRP A 88 6.03 -25.10 0.12
C TRP A 88 5.29 -25.33 1.44
N TYR A 89 4.17 -24.64 1.64
CA TYR A 89 3.40 -24.77 2.88
C TYR A 89 2.80 -26.17 3.05
N GLY A 90 2.32 -26.79 1.96
CA GLY A 90 1.83 -28.17 1.97
C GLY A 90 2.90 -29.20 2.33
N ALA A 91 4.14 -29.00 1.87
CA ALA A 91 5.27 -29.84 2.26
C ALA A 91 5.59 -29.73 3.77
N GLN A 92 5.51 -28.52 4.33
CA GLN A 92 5.70 -28.28 5.77
C GLN A 92 4.51 -28.78 6.62
N ALA A 93 3.28 -28.72 6.10
CA ALA A 93 2.08 -29.13 6.83
C ALA A 93 1.98 -30.64 7.06
N ILE A 94 2.65 -31.46 6.22
CA ILE A 94 2.81 -32.91 6.45
C ILE A 94 3.68 -33.15 7.69
N ASP A 95 4.70 -32.32 7.90
CA ASP A 95 5.48 -32.34 9.13
C ASP A 95 4.59 -31.86 10.28
N ASN A 96 3.94 -30.69 10.20
CA ASN A 96 3.17 -30.08 11.31
C ASN A 96 2.00 -30.91 11.87
N GLN A 97 1.43 -31.88 11.12
CA GLN A 97 0.42 -32.81 11.65
C GLN A 97 1.02 -34.02 12.41
N VAL A 98 2.34 -34.20 12.35
CA VAL A 98 3.10 -35.32 12.92
C VAL A 98 4.11 -34.86 13.98
N LEU A 99 4.27 -33.54 14.21
CA LEU A 99 5.30 -32.99 15.10
C LEU A 99 5.01 -33.18 16.60
N SER A 100 6.04 -33.64 17.32
CA SER A 100 6.14 -33.59 18.79
C SER A 100 6.34 -32.15 19.28
N ASP A 101 6.20 -31.91 20.59
CA ASP A 101 6.43 -30.60 21.22
C ASP A 101 7.84 -30.02 20.94
N ASP A 102 8.80 -30.83 20.48
CA ASP A 102 10.16 -30.43 20.14
C ASP A 102 10.25 -29.50 18.91
N ALA A 103 9.23 -29.50 18.03
CA ALA A 103 9.21 -28.69 16.82
C ALA A 103 9.15 -27.18 17.07
N TYR A 104 8.59 -26.78 18.21
CA TYR A 104 8.52 -25.38 18.66
C TYR A 104 9.83 -24.93 19.31
N SER A 105 10.69 -25.87 19.74
CA SER A 105 11.95 -25.53 20.36
C SER A 105 12.94 -25.00 19.33
N TYR A 106 13.56 -23.87 19.64
CA TYR A 106 14.62 -23.29 18.84
C TYR A 106 15.69 -22.69 19.74
N VAL A 107 16.92 -22.67 19.24
CA VAL A 107 18.00 -21.88 19.84
C VAL A 107 18.06 -20.59 19.06
N CYS A 108 17.71 -19.48 19.72
CA CYS A 108 17.72 -18.19 19.07
C CYS A 108 19.15 -17.75 18.73
N ASP A 109 19.36 -17.39 17.47
CA ASP A 109 20.59 -16.83 16.95
C ASP A 109 20.29 -15.52 16.22
N ALA A 110 20.66 -14.39 16.85
CA ALA A 110 20.43 -13.06 16.32
C ALA A 110 21.20 -12.75 15.03
N THR A 111 22.15 -13.60 14.61
CA THR A 111 22.84 -13.45 13.32
C THR A 111 21.99 -13.93 12.15
N LYS A 112 21.06 -14.85 12.40
CA LYS A 112 20.14 -15.45 11.41
C LYS A 112 18.94 -14.56 11.06
N THR A 113 18.19 -15.00 10.06
CA THR A 113 16.90 -14.49 9.60
C THR A 113 15.81 -15.55 9.84
N LEU A 114 14.52 -15.20 9.66
CA LEU A 114 13.43 -16.17 9.85
C LEU A 114 13.56 -17.38 8.91
N GLY A 115 14.05 -17.18 7.69
CA GLY A 115 14.21 -18.25 6.70
C GLY A 115 15.20 -19.35 7.09
N ASP A 116 16.03 -19.12 8.11
CA ASP A 116 16.98 -20.11 8.64
C ASP A 116 16.34 -21.09 9.64
N TYR A 117 15.06 -20.89 9.97
CA TYR A 117 14.28 -21.70 10.89
C TYR A 117 13.14 -22.42 10.15
N ASN A 118 12.65 -23.53 10.70
CA ASN A 118 11.50 -24.23 10.12
C ASN A 118 10.18 -23.43 10.31
N ALA A 119 9.09 -23.89 9.69
CA ALA A 119 7.82 -23.15 9.68
C ALA A 119 7.24 -22.85 11.08
N GLU A 120 7.27 -23.82 12.01
CA GLU A 120 6.74 -23.66 13.38
C GLU A 120 7.67 -22.81 14.26
N GLN A 121 8.99 -22.98 14.11
CA GLN A 121 9.98 -22.15 14.79
C GLN A 121 9.85 -20.67 14.38
N GLN A 122 9.57 -20.40 13.09
CA GLN A 122 9.26 -19.04 12.64
C GLN A 122 8.04 -18.48 13.37
N GLY A 123 6.96 -19.27 13.52
CA GLY A 123 5.78 -18.87 14.28
C GLY A 123 6.10 -18.55 15.74
N GLU A 124 6.88 -19.40 16.42
CA GLU A 124 7.23 -19.17 17.82
C GLU A 124 8.16 -17.96 17.99
N ILE A 125 9.09 -17.72 17.05
CA ILE A 125 9.92 -16.51 17.04
C ILE A 125 9.05 -15.25 16.97
N ILE A 126 7.99 -15.25 16.17
CA ILE A 126 7.07 -14.09 16.08
C ILE A 126 6.23 -13.95 17.36
N SER A 127 5.79 -15.05 17.94
CA SER A 127 5.14 -15.09 19.26
C SER A 127 6.04 -14.49 20.35
N ASP A 128 7.33 -14.85 20.40
CA ASP A 128 8.32 -14.32 21.34
C ASP A 128 8.74 -12.87 21.07
N TYR A 129 8.79 -12.47 19.79
CA TYR A 129 8.95 -11.07 19.39
C TYR A 129 7.88 -10.18 20.05
N PHE A 130 6.62 -10.63 20.10
CA PHE A 130 5.55 -9.91 20.81
C PHE A 130 5.68 -9.90 22.31
N ARG A 131 6.24 -10.96 22.88
CA ARG A 131 6.62 -11.02 24.29
C ARG A 131 7.86 -10.17 24.60
N LYS A 132 8.40 -9.48 23.59
CA LYS A 132 9.57 -8.58 23.66
C LYS A 132 10.87 -9.32 23.95
N ASP A 133 10.99 -10.58 23.52
CA ASP A 133 12.27 -11.28 23.58
C ASP A 133 13.30 -10.55 22.71
N PRO A 134 14.47 -10.15 23.25
CA PRO A 134 15.45 -9.37 22.50
C PRO A 134 16.01 -10.07 21.27
N CYS A 135 16.24 -11.39 21.36
CA CYS A 135 16.85 -12.16 20.28
C CYS A 135 15.84 -12.43 19.16
N ALA A 136 14.64 -12.91 19.51
CA ALA A 136 13.55 -13.11 18.55
C ALA A 136 13.21 -11.80 17.83
N SER A 137 13.21 -10.68 18.57
CA SER A 137 13.02 -9.35 17.99
C SER A 137 14.10 -8.94 17.00
N ALA A 138 15.35 -9.39 17.17
CA ALA A 138 16.43 -9.12 16.22
C ALA A 138 16.26 -9.95 14.93
N VAL A 139 15.88 -11.22 15.07
CA VAL A 139 15.64 -12.13 13.93
C VAL A 139 14.43 -11.68 13.11
N ALA A 140 13.29 -11.42 13.77
CA ALA A 140 12.05 -11.00 13.11
C ALA A 140 12.24 -9.69 12.33
N ARG A 141 12.90 -8.69 12.93
CA ARG A 141 13.14 -7.38 12.28
C ARG A 141 14.01 -7.47 11.03
N LYS A 142 14.97 -8.39 10.95
CA LYS A 142 15.78 -8.56 9.73
C LYS A 142 14.96 -8.99 8.52
N THR A 143 13.86 -9.71 8.74
CA THR A 143 13.05 -10.29 7.68
C THR A 143 11.82 -9.44 7.37
N LEU A 144 11.08 -9.03 8.42
CA LEU A 144 9.73 -8.48 8.27
C LEU A 144 9.66 -6.95 8.32
N HIS A 145 10.62 -6.30 8.99
CA HIS A 145 10.62 -4.84 9.13
C HIS A 145 11.09 -4.16 7.83
N SER A 146 10.50 -3.01 7.53
CA SER A 146 10.88 -2.17 6.42
C SER A 146 11.12 -0.73 6.85
N GLN A 147 12.29 -0.20 6.49
CA GLN A 147 12.63 1.20 6.73
C GLN A 147 12.10 2.13 5.63
N THR A 148 11.68 1.59 4.49
CA THR A 148 11.27 2.34 3.30
C THR A 148 9.79 2.11 3.03
N TRP A 149 9.45 1.05 2.30
CA TRP A 149 8.09 0.72 1.89
C TRP A 149 7.38 -0.14 2.92
N LYS A 150 6.22 0.32 3.38
CA LYS A 150 5.33 -0.43 4.26
C LYS A 150 4.02 -0.74 3.56
N LEU A 151 3.53 -1.95 3.75
CA LEU A 151 2.23 -2.39 3.28
C LEU A 151 1.13 -1.57 3.96
N LEU A 152 0.21 -1.05 3.16
CA LEU A 152 -1.00 -0.38 3.60
C LEU A 152 -2.16 -1.37 3.51
N ILE A 153 -3.08 -1.33 4.47
CA ILE A 153 -4.32 -2.13 4.41
C ILE A 153 -5.05 -1.87 3.09
N GLY A 154 -5.59 -2.93 2.48
CA GLY A 154 -6.31 -2.86 1.22
C GLY A 154 -5.69 -3.72 0.12
N SER A 155 -6.45 -3.89 -0.96
CA SER A 155 -6.07 -4.65 -2.15
C SER A 155 -6.78 -4.08 -3.37
N ASP A 156 -6.48 -4.67 -4.52
CA ASP A 156 -7.16 -4.38 -5.79
C ASP A 156 -7.08 -2.91 -6.20
N GLY A 157 -6.03 -2.19 -5.80
CA GLY A 157 -5.81 -0.81 -6.22
C GLY A 157 -5.71 -0.70 -7.73
N ARG A 158 -6.37 0.31 -8.30
CA ARG A 158 -6.19 0.73 -9.70
C ARG A 158 -5.44 2.06 -9.75
N ASP A 159 -5.91 3.02 -8.98
CA ASP A 159 -5.33 4.36 -8.89
C ASP A 159 -5.45 4.91 -7.48
N ILE A 160 -4.44 5.67 -7.03
CA ILE A 160 -4.33 6.19 -5.67
C ILE A 160 -3.82 7.63 -5.71
N THR A 161 -4.36 8.48 -4.84
CA THR A 161 -3.86 9.84 -4.65
C THR A 161 -3.67 10.15 -3.18
N VAL A 162 -2.61 10.91 -2.85
CA VAL A 162 -2.37 11.49 -1.52
C VAL A 162 -2.61 12.99 -1.60
N ASP A 163 -3.50 13.54 -0.78
CA ASP A 163 -3.75 14.97 -0.74
C ASP A 163 -2.70 15.73 0.10
N ALA A 164 -2.77 17.06 0.09
CA ALA A 164 -1.86 17.93 0.84
C ALA A 164 -1.88 17.72 2.37
N ASN A 165 -2.94 17.10 2.90
CA ASN A 165 -3.10 16.78 4.31
C ASN A 165 -2.66 15.33 4.62
N GLY A 166 -2.20 14.58 3.63
CA GLY A 166 -1.78 13.18 3.77
C GLY A 166 -2.94 12.19 3.83
N VAL A 167 -4.13 12.58 3.37
CA VAL A 167 -5.30 11.71 3.20
C VAL A 167 -5.18 10.98 1.87
N TYR A 168 -5.37 9.66 1.91
CA TYR A 168 -5.38 8.83 0.71
C TYR A 168 -6.80 8.69 0.16
N TYR A 169 -6.91 8.76 -1.16
CA TYR A 169 -8.09 8.32 -1.90
C TYR A 169 -7.70 7.22 -2.89
N LEU A 170 -8.55 6.22 -3.04
CA LEU A 170 -8.28 5.03 -3.84
C LEU A 170 -9.47 4.75 -4.77
N VAL A 171 -9.15 4.42 -6.02
CA VAL A 171 -10.06 3.71 -6.91
C VAL A 171 -9.52 2.29 -7.05
N ASN A 172 -10.38 1.29 -6.83
CA ASN A 172 -10.01 -0.12 -7.02
C ASN A 172 -10.28 -0.62 -8.44
N THR A 173 -9.89 -1.85 -8.76
CA THR A 173 -10.07 -2.49 -10.08
C THR A 173 -11.53 -2.70 -10.46
N ALA A 174 -12.45 -2.77 -9.47
CA ALA A 174 -13.90 -2.79 -9.68
C ALA A 174 -14.49 -1.38 -9.90
N GLY A 175 -13.69 -0.32 -9.82
CA GLY A 175 -14.13 1.07 -9.94
C GLY A 175 -14.83 1.61 -8.69
N LEU A 176 -14.72 0.93 -7.55
CA LEU A 176 -15.18 1.43 -6.26
C LEU A 176 -14.19 2.47 -5.72
N ILE A 177 -14.74 3.48 -5.02
CA ILE A 177 -13.99 4.65 -4.59
C ILE A 177 -13.94 4.68 -3.06
N TYR A 178 -12.77 4.98 -2.52
CA TYR A 178 -12.53 4.95 -1.09
C TYR A 178 -11.73 6.16 -0.62
N ARG A 179 -11.95 6.53 0.64
CA ARG A 179 -11.15 7.49 1.41
C ARG A 179 -10.56 6.78 2.62
N TYR A 180 -9.26 6.94 2.85
CA TYR A 180 -8.62 6.34 4.01
C TYR A 180 -8.92 7.12 5.30
N GLU A 181 -9.31 6.41 6.35
CA GLU A 181 -9.65 6.97 7.67
C GLU A 181 -8.64 6.54 8.75
N GLY A 182 -7.37 6.36 8.38
CA GLY A 182 -6.26 6.12 9.28
C GLY A 182 -6.07 4.66 9.70
N LYS A 183 -7.15 3.87 9.78
CA LYS A 183 -7.08 2.42 10.03
C LYS A 183 -7.79 1.56 8.98
N ASP A 184 -8.74 2.13 8.25
CA ASP A 184 -9.52 1.44 7.23
C ASP A 184 -9.95 2.40 6.12
N TRP A 185 -10.53 1.83 5.07
CA TRP A 185 -11.08 2.55 3.94
C TRP A 185 -12.58 2.74 4.09
N ARG A 186 -13.04 4.00 4.11
CA ARG A 186 -14.46 4.31 3.96
C ARG A 186 -14.81 4.36 2.48
N ARG A 187 -15.75 3.51 2.06
CA ARG A 187 -16.32 3.58 0.72
C ARG A 187 -17.10 4.88 0.53
N LEU A 188 -16.79 5.62 -0.53
CA LEU A 188 -17.55 6.78 -0.97
C LEU A 188 -18.69 6.36 -1.91
N SER A 189 -19.67 7.24 -2.09
CA SER A 189 -20.73 7.03 -3.09
C SER A 189 -20.13 6.97 -4.50
N GLY A 190 -20.86 6.40 -5.45
CA GLY A 190 -20.41 6.23 -6.83
C GLY A 190 -19.72 4.89 -7.12
N SER A 191 -19.42 4.69 -8.39
CA SER A 191 -18.75 3.49 -8.92
C SER A 191 -18.15 3.83 -10.28
N ALA A 192 -17.51 2.85 -10.93
CA ALA A 192 -16.87 3.02 -12.22
C ALA A 192 -15.72 4.04 -12.24
N GLY A 193 -15.05 4.29 -11.11
CA GLY A 193 -13.83 5.09 -11.08
C GLY A 193 -12.74 4.51 -11.99
N ARG A 194 -12.00 5.39 -12.68
CA ARG A 194 -10.80 5.07 -13.46
C ARG A 194 -9.56 5.74 -12.89
N SER A 195 -9.62 7.06 -12.70
CA SER A 195 -8.51 7.88 -12.21
C SER A 195 -9.04 8.87 -11.17
N ILE A 196 -8.24 9.16 -10.15
CA ILE A 196 -8.60 10.01 -9.01
C ILE A 196 -7.45 10.94 -8.65
N ALA A 197 -7.76 12.22 -8.45
CA ALA A 197 -6.79 13.22 -8.02
C ALA A 197 -7.31 14.00 -6.82
N ALA A 198 -6.44 14.27 -5.85
CA ALA A 198 -6.77 15.04 -4.67
C ALA A 198 -5.66 16.03 -4.31
N ASN A 199 -6.04 17.29 -4.06
CA ASN A 199 -5.13 18.31 -3.52
C ASN A 199 -5.92 19.39 -2.79
N ASN A 200 -5.41 19.87 -1.65
CA ASN A 200 -6.06 20.90 -0.82
C ASN A 200 -7.57 20.70 -0.62
N ASN A 201 -7.98 19.49 -0.22
CA ASN A 201 -9.37 19.05 -0.02
C ASN A 201 -10.28 19.09 -1.27
N SER A 202 -9.75 19.39 -2.46
CA SER A 202 -10.45 19.17 -3.72
C SER A 202 -10.14 17.77 -4.22
N VAL A 203 -11.18 17.02 -4.56
CA VAL A 203 -11.06 15.66 -5.12
C VAL A 203 -11.81 15.63 -6.45
N CYS A 204 -11.14 15.16 -7.49
CA CYS A 204 -11.73 14.92 -8.80
C CYS A 204 -11.59 13.45 -9.18
N LEU A 205 -12.58 12.96 -9.91
CA LEU A 205 -12.66 11.58 -10.38
C LEU A 205 -12.96 11.57 -11.87
N VAL A 206 -12.27 10.72 -12.60
CA VAL A 206 -12.63 10.31 -13.96
C VAL A 206 -13.21 8.91 -13.90
N ASN A 207 -14.39 8.68 -14.47
CA ASN A 207 -15.02 7.36 -14.52
C ASN A 207 -14.59 6.56 -15.77
N THR A 208 -15.09 5.32 -15.90
CA THR A 208 -14.74 4.44 -17.03
C THR A 208 -15.30 4.89 -18.39
N GLU A 209 -16.28 5.79 -18.39
CA GLU A 209 -16.86 6.42 -19.59
C GLU A 209 -16.15 7.74 -19.95
N GLY A 210 -15.15 8.15 -19.16
CA GLY A 210 -14.41 9.40 -19.36
C GLY A 210 -15.14 10.65 -18.85
N MET A 211 -16.19 10.45 -18.06
CA MET A 211 -16.92 11.53 -17.39
C MET A 211 -16.16 12.00 -16.16
N ILE A 212 -16.18 13.31 -15.94
CA ILE A 212 -15.40 13.97 -14.89
C ILE A 212 -16.34 14.42 -13.78
N TYR A 213 -15.94 14.16 -12.53
CA TYR A 213 -16.69 14.54 -11.35
C TYR A 213 -15.79 15.24 -10.34
N ARG A 214 -16.38 16.13 -9.55
CA ARG A 214 -15.76 16.74 -8.36
C ARG A 214 -16.53 16.32 -7.12
N LEU A 215 -15.83 16.00 -6.04
CA LEU A 215 -16.44 15.72 -4.76
C LEU A 215 -16.80 17.03 -4.06
N ILE A 216 -18.08 17.23 -3.76
CA ILE A 216 -18.61 18.38 -3.02
C ILE A 216 -19.56 17.85 -1.95
N SER A 217 -19.25 18.11 -0.68
CA SER A 217 -20.08 17.69 0.46
C SER A 217 -20.51 16.23 0.39
N GLU A 218 -19.55 15.31 0.17
CA GLU A 218 -19.75 13.86 0.04
C GLU A 218 -20.58 13.40 -1.19
N THR A 219 -20.88 14.32 -2.12
CA THR A 219 -21.59 14.02 -3.37
C THR A 219 -20.71 14.31 -4.57
N TRP A 220 -20.77 13.43 -5.58
CA TRP A 220 -20.08 13.64 -6.85
C TRP A 220 -20.91 14.52 -7.77
N GLU A 221 -20.40 15.71 -8.07
CA GLU A 221 -20.99 16.62 -9.04
C GLU A 221 -20.27 16.51 -10.37
N ARG A 222 -21.02 16.37 -11.46
CA ARG A 222 -20.47 16.23 -12.81
C ARG A 222 -19.88 17.57 -13.28
N MET A 223 -18.62 17.54 -13.69
CA MET A 223 -17.96 18.65 -14.38
C MET A 223 -18.27 18.60 -15.89
N PRO A 224 -18.16 19.72 -16.63
CA PRO A 224 -18.24 19.69 -18.09
C PRO A 224 -17.10 18.86 -18.68
N GLY A 225 -17.21 18.46 -19.95
CA GLY A 225 -16.23 17.61 -20.63
C GLY A 225 -16.57 16.12 -20.59
N SER A 226 -15.82 15.36 -21.39
CA SER A 226 -15.94 13.91 -21.57
C SER A 226 -14.59 13.36 -22.02
N ASP A 227 -14.52 12.04 -22.19
CA ASP A 227 -13.39 11.32 -22.76
C ASP A 227 -12.09 11.44 -21.96
N ALA A 228 -12.14 11.90 -20.71
CA ALA A 228 -10.97 11.95 -19.85
C ALA A 228 -10.46 10.53 -19.55
N ILE A 229 -9.15 10.37 -19.47
CA ILE A 229 -8.53 9.10 -19.04
C ILE A 229 -7.69 9.26 -17.78
N ASP A 230 -7.21 10.48 -17.52
CA ASP A 230 -6.42 10.80 -16.34
C ASP A 230 -6.58 12.29 -15.96
N ILE A 231 -6.45 12.60 -14.67
CA ILE A 231 -6.72 13.93 -14.10
C ILE A 231 -5.70 14.26 -13.00
N ALA A 232 -5.36 15.54 -12.86
CA ALA A 232 -4.48 16.03 -11.80
C ALA A 232 -4.95 17.38 -11.25
N ILE A 233 -4.63 17.64 -9.98
CA ILE A 233 -4.95 18.89 -9.29
C ILE A 233 -3.68 19.48 -8.68
N ASN A 234 -3.30 20.66 -9.14
CA ASN A 234 -2.18 21.41 -8.59
C ASN A 234 -2.55 22.07 -7.24
N GLN A 235 -1.55 22.51 -6.48
CA GLN A 235 -1.74 23.13 -5.16
C GLN A 235 -2.61 24.39 -5.20
N ASP A 236 -2.54 25.17 -6.27
CA ASP A 236 -3.37 26.37 -6.50
C ASP A 236 -4.81 26.06 -6.91
N GLY A 237 -5.16 24.76 -7.05
CA GLY A 237 -6.46 24.30 -7.49
C GLY A 237 -6.61 24.21 -9.01
N ALA A 238 -5.56 24.48 -9.80
CA ALA A 238 -5.60 24.28 -11.23
C ALA A 238 -5.77 22.79 -11.57
N ILE A 239 -6.81 22.46 -12.35
CA ILE A 239 -7.15 21.09 -12.73
C ILE A 239 -6.71 20.86 -14.17
N TRP A 240 -5.98 19.76 -14.37
CA TRP A 240 -5.49 19.31 -15.65
C TRP A 240 -6.03 17.92 -15.97
N MET A 241 -6.25 17.62 -17.25
CA MET A 241 -6.62 16.27 -17.69
C MET A 241 -5.99 15.93 -19.03
N VAL A 242 -5.91 14.63 -19.29
CA VAL A 242 -5.70 14.09 -20.64
C VAL A 242 -6.91 13.26 -21.05
N ASN A 243 -7.25 13.31 -22.33
CA ASN A 243 -8.38 12.57 -22.89
C ASN A 243 -7.94 11.34 -23.71
N THR A 244 -8.90 10.53 -24.16
CA THR A 244 -8.67 9.31 -24.97
C THR A 244 -7.94 9.56 -26.29
N ALA A 245 -8.01 10.78 -26.84
CA ALA A 245 -7.29 11.19 -28.04
C ALA A 245 -5.87 11.74 -27.74
N GLY A 246 -5.41 11.65 -26.49
CA GLY A 246 -4.12 12.14 -26.03
C GLY A 246 -4.01 13.66 -25.96
N LYS A 247 -5.13 14.40 -26.04
CA LYS A 247 -5.16 15.86 -25.93
C LYS A 247 -5.14 16.28 -24.46
N ILE A 248 -4.43 17.37 -24.18
CA ILE A 248 -4.26 17.92 -22.84
C ILE A 248 -5.21 19.11 -22.65
N TYR A 249 -5.85 19.18 -21.49
CA TYR A 249 -6.73 20.30 -21.15
C TYR A 249 -6.48 20.83 -19.75
N GLN A 250 -6.70 22.13 -19.57
CA GLN A 250 -6.74 22.80 -18.28
C GLN A 250 -8.13 23.39 -18.04
N PHE A 251 -8.71 23.16 -16.86
CA PHE A 251 -10.03 23.67 -16.51
C PHE A 251 -9.97 25.18 -16.19
N GLN A 252 -10.91 25.95 -16.75
CA GLN A 252 -11.02 27.41 -16.60
C GLN A 252 -12.26 27.82 -15.78
N GLY A 253 -12.68 26.98 -14.83
CA GLY A 253 -13.82 27.22 -13.95
C GLY A 253 -15.18 26.81 -14.53
N SER A 254 -15.40 26.96 -15.84
CA SER A 254 -16.65 26.53 -16.50
C SER A 254 -16.44 25.73 -17.79
N SER A 255 -15.22 25.69 -18.31
CA SER A 255 -14.88 25.02 -19.55
C SER A 255 -13.45 24.50 -19.54
N TRP A 256 -13.15 23.59 -20.46
CA TRP A 256 -11.81 23.05 -20.65
C TRP A 256 -11.12 23.78 -21.79
N LYS A 257 -9.97 24.38 -21.50
CA LYS A 257 -9.09 24.95 -22.51
C LYS A 257 -8.09 23.89 -22.95
N GLN A 258 -8.06 23.59 -24.25
CA GLN A 258 -7.04 22.71 -24.80
C GLN A 258 -5.67 23.39 -24.69
N MET A 259 -4.72 22.66 -24.14
CA MET A 259 -3.33 23.09 -24.02
C MET A 259 -2.51 22.48 -25.17
N PRO A 260 -1.35 23.08 -25.52
CA PRO A 260 -0.46 22.53 -26.55
C PRO A 260 -0.05 21.09 -26.23
N GLY A 261 0.35 20.33 -27.25
CA GLY A 261 0.78 18.94 -27.12
C GLY A 261 -0.27 17.90 -27.52
N SER A 262 0.18 16.65 -27.60
CA SER A 262 -0.62 15.47 -27.93
C SER A 262 -0.01 14.21 -27.30
N ASP A 263 -0.69 13.08 -27.51
CA ASP A 263 -0.25 11.74 -27.15
C ASP A 263 -0.08 11.50 -25.64
N GLY A 264 -0.63 12.39 -24.81
CA GLY A 264 -0.60 12.27 -23.35
C GLY A 264 -1.47 11.13 -22.82
N ILE A 265 -0.94 10.32 -21.90
CA ILE A 265 -1.69 9.23 -21.23
C ILE A 265 -1.69 9.33 -19.71
N ARG A 266 -0.74 10.07 -19.12
CA ARG A 266 -0.69 10.40 -17.70
C ARG A 266 -0.36 11.85 -17.51
N ILE A 267 -0.96 12.48 -16.51
CA ILE A 267 -0.71 13.88 -16.16
C ILE A 267 -0.59 14.03 -14.65
N ALA A 268 0.41 14.80 -14.21
CA ALA A 268 0.61 15.13 -12.81
C ALA A 268 0.79 16.62 -12.65
N ALA A 269 0.25 17.18 -11.57
CA ALA A 269 0.37 18.60 -11.26
C ALA A 269 0.56 18.80 -9.75
N GLY A 270 1.56 19.58 -9.38
CA GLY A 270 1.94 19.81 -7.98
C GLY A 270 3.14 20.75 -7.90
N GLY A 271 3.26 21.51 -6.81
CA GLY A 271 4.39 22.44 -6.60
C GLY A 271 4.60 23.45 -7.74
N GLY A 272 3.53 23.84 -8.44
CA GLY A 272 3.58 24.74 -9.60
C GLY A 272 4.08 24.09 -10.91
N GLN A 273 4.38 22.78 -10.88
CA GLN A 273 4.85 22.03 -12.04
C GLN A 273 3.72 21.20 -12.65
N VAL A 274 3.80 20.95 -13.95
CA VAL A 274 2.92 20.01 -14.65
C VAL A 274 3.76 19.08 -15.50
N TRP A 275 3.53 17.78 -15.32
CA TRP A 275 4.27 16.70 -15.96
C TRP A 275 3.34 15.81 -16.76
N LEU A 276 3.87 15.22 -17.82
CA LEU A 276 3.12 14.38 -18.75
C LEU A 276 3.95 13.16 -19.12
N ILE A 277 3.30 12.00 -19.19
CA ILE A 277 3.82 10.83 -19.89
C ILE A 277 2.97 10.61 -21.14
N ASN A 278 3.64 10.35 -22.27
CA ASN A 278 2.96 10.06 -23.53
C ASN A 278 2.77 8.54 -23.79
N THR A 279 2.09 8.19 -24.88
CA THR A 279 1.77 6.81 -25.28
C THR A 279 2.96 5.86 -25.41
N VAL A 280 4.18 6.37 -25.59
CA VAL A 280 5.42 5.58 -25.71
C VAL A 280 6.32 5.69 -24.48
N GLY A 281 5.82 6.24 -23.38
CA GLY A 281 6.55 6.35 -22.10
C GLY A 281 7.57 7.49 -22.05
N LYS A 282 7.56 8.42 -23.02
CA LYS A 282 8.40 9.63 -22.93
C LYS A 282 7.81 10.61 -21.93
N ILE A 283 8.69 11.28 -21.21
CA ILE A 283 8.36 12.18 -20.09
C ILE A 283 8.56 13.62 -20.53
N TYR A 284 7.59 14.48 -20.21
CA TYR A 284 7.60 15.89 -20.56
C TYR A 284 7.22 16.76 -19.35
N GLN A 285 7.81 17.95 -19.28
CA GLN A 285 7.43 19.00 -18.33
C GLN A 285 6.88 20.20 -19.09
N PHE A 286 5.78 20.77 -18.60
CA PHE A 286 5.22 21.99 -19.16
C PHE A 286 6.09 23.20 -18.79
N ASN A 287 6.47 24.01 -19.77
CA ASN A 287 7.35 25.17 -19.59
C ASN A 287 6.61 26.53 -19.62
N GLY A 288 5.27 26.51 -19.55
CA GLY A 288 4.41 27.68 -19.62
C GLY A 288 3.83 27.95 -21.01
N SER A 289 4.48 27.50 -22.09
CA SER A 289 4.00 27.65 -23.47
C SER A 289 3.86 26.34 -24.23
N GLY A 290 4.60 25.31 -23.83
CA GLY A 290 4.58 23.98 -24.44
C GLY A 290 5.25 22.93 -23.56
N TRP A 291 5.64 21.82 -24.16
CA TRP A 291 6.20 20.66 -23.46
C TRP A 291 7.67 20.47 -23.79
N THR A 292 8.50 20.38 -22.76
CA THR A 292 9.93 20.07 -22.89
C THR A 292 10.14 18.61 -22.50
N GLN A 293 10.69 17.80 -23.40
CA GLN A 293 11.01 16.42 -23.09
C GLN A 293 12.15 16.36 -22.09
N THR A 294 12.07 15.48 -21.10
CA THR A 294 13.14 15.24 -20.12
C THR A 294 13.91 13.96 -20.44
N SER A 295 14.96 13.70 -19.67
CA SER A 295 15.64 12.40 -19.64
C SER A 295 14.68 11.30 -19.14
N GLY A 296 14.95 10.06 -19.55
CA GLY A 296 14.09 8.90 -19.29
C GLY A 296 13.11 8.61 -20.44
N SER A 297 12.81 7.33 -20.66
CA SER A 297 11.92 6.86 -21.72
C SER A 297 11.41 5.46 -21.43
N ASP A 298 10.36 5.38 -20.62
CA ASP A 298 9.67 4.16 -20.16
C ASP A 298 8.65 4.46 -19.05
N GLY A 299 8.23 5.72 -18.87
CA GLY A 299 7.29 6.12 -17.83
C GLY A 299 5.96 5.36 -17.95
N ARG A 300 5.45 4.87 -16.82
CA ARG A 300 4.12 4.29 -16.69
C ARG A 300 3.17 5.22 -15.94
N ASP A 301 3.66 5.82 -14.86
CA ASP A 301 2.92 6.78 -14.06
C ASP A 301 3.86 7.78 -13.37
N ILE A 302 3.38 8.99 -13.10
CA ILE A 302 4.17 10.11 -12.59
C ILE A 302 3.38 10.90 -11.56
N THR A 303 4.05 11.44 -10.57
CA THR A 303 3.43 12.29 -9.55
C THR A 303 4.35 13.42 -9.12
N VAL A 304 3.75 14.53 -8.68
CA VAL A 304 4.48 15.69 -8.15
C VAL A 304 3.83 16.12 -6.85
N ALA A 305 4.64 16.16 -5.79
CA ALA A 305 4.20 16.66 -4.49
C ALA A 305 4.17 18.21 -4.45
N ASN A 306 3.48 18.77 -3.46
CA ASN A 306 3.38 20.22 -3.29
C ASN A 306 4.73 20.89 -2.97
N ASP A 307 5.70 20.15 -2.45
CA ASP A 307 7.07 20.64 -2.26
C ASP A 307 7.93 20.61 -3.54
N GLY A 308 7.36 20.14 -4.66
CA GLY A 308 8.00 20.05 -5.96
C GLY A 308 8.77 18.75 -6.19
N THR A 309 8.78 17.81 -5.24
CA THR A 309 9.39 16.49 -5.41
C THR A 309 8.62 15.68 -6.46
N VAL A 310 9.33 15.10 -7.43
CA VAL A 310 8.75 14.32 -8.53
C VAL A 310 9.16 12.87 -8.40
N PHE A 311 8.18 11.96 -8.50
CA PHE A 311 8.40 10.53 -8.58
C PHE A 311 7.79 9.95 -9.85
N LEU A 312 8.35 8.83 -10.31
CA LEU A 312 7.87 8.09 -11.48
C LEU A 312 7.98 6.59 -11.22
N THR A 313 7.02 5.81 -11.72
CA THR A 313 7.19 4.37 -11.93
C THR A 313 7.22 4.09 -13.42
N ASN A 314 8.09 3.17 -13.84
CA ASN A 314 8.26 2.83 -15.25
C ASN A 314 7.47 1.58 -15.65
N THR A 315 7.54 1.22 -16.93
CA THR A 315 6.80 0.08 -17.51
C THR A 315 7.24 -1.29 -17.00
N VAL A 316 8.42 -1.42 -16.39
CA VAL A 316 8.88 -2.64 -15.70
C VAL A 316 8.65 -2.61 -14.19
N GLY A 317 8.13 -1.50 -13.66
CA GLY A 317 7.78 -1.34 -12.24
C GLY A 317 8.88 -0.77 -11.36
N ASN A 318 10.01 -0.33 -11.91
CA ASN A 318 11.03 0.40 -11.15
C ASN A 318 10.50 1.78 -10.76
N ILE A 319 10.88 2.23 -9.57
CA ILE A 319 10.44 3.49 -8.98
C ILE A 319 11.62 4.46 -8.96
N TYR A 320 11.40 5.71 -9.37
CA TYR A 320 12.44 6.73 -9.44
C TYR A 320 12.00 8.01 -8.74
N GLN A 321 12.96 8.68 -8.12
CA GLN A 321 12.85 10.06 -7.69
C GLN A 321 13.66 10.95 -8.63
N ARG A 322 13.12 12.13 -8.94
CA ARG A 322 13.83 13.13 -9.73
C ARG A 322 14.80 13.95 -8.87
N GLU A 323 16.06 13.99 -9.27
CA GLU A 323 17.14 14.75 -8.61
C GLU A 323 17.86 15.64 -9.63
N GLY A 324 17.67 16.96 -9.55
CA GLY A 324 18.19 17.88 -10.56
C GLY A 324 17.57 17.59 -11.93
N ASN A 325 18.32 17.04 -12.88
CA ASN A 325 17.80 16.58 -14.19
C ASN A 325 17.90 15.07 -14.39
N ASN A 326 18.26 14.34 -13.34
CA ASN A 326 18.46 12.89 -13.37
C ASN A 326 17.33 12.17 -12.63
N TRP A 327 17.16 10.89 -12.95
CA TRP A 327 16.29 9.98 -12.23
C TRP A 327 17.15 9.03 -11.41
N THR A 328 16.94 9.04 -10.10
CA THR A 328 17.61 8.14 -9.16
C THR A 328 16.63 7.04 -8.79
N GLN A 329 16.99 5.79 -9.07
CA GLN A 329 16.13 4.66 -8.74
C GLN A 329 16.06 4.48 -7.23
N LEU A 330 14.83 4.33 -6.72
CA LEU A 330 14.55 3.97 -5.35
C LEU A 330 14.51 2.45 -5.21
N ASP A 331 14.67 1.97 -3.97
CA ASP A 331 14.38 0.59 -3.64
C ASP A 331 12.89 0.25 -3.86
N GLY A 332 12.62 -1.03 -4.12
CA GLY A 332 11.31 -1.53 -4.51
C GLY A 332 11.14 -1.70 -6.02
N SER A 333 10.11 -2.45 -6.40
CA SER A 333 9.76 -2.78 -7.78
C SER A 333 8.24 -2.92 -7.92
N ASP A 334 7.79 -3.32 -9.11
CA ASP A 334 6.40 -3.64 -9.43
C ASP A 334 5.41 -2.48 -9.32
N GLY A 335 5.85 -1.22 -9.32
CA GLY A 335 4.96 -0.07 -9.30
C GLY A 335 4.06 0.02 -10.54
N SER A 336 2.75 0.18 -10.34
CA SER A 336 1.77 0.40 -11.41
C SER A 336 1.13 1.78 -11.38
N ALA A 337 0.90 2.35 -10.20
CA ALA A 337 0.41 3.71 -10.01
C ALA A 337 1.05 4.32 -8.75
N ILE A 338 1.27 5.64 -8.75
CA ILE A 338 1.94 6.35 -7.65
C ILE A 338 1.31 7.71 -7.38
N SER A 339 1.39 8.13 -6.11
CA SER A 339 1.05 9.51 -5.74
C SER A 339 1.87 9.97 -4.56
N ALA A 340 2.33 11.23 -4.60
CA ALA A 340 3.16 11.79 -3.56
C ALA A 340 2.61 13.13 -3.08
N ASN A 341 2.44 13.26 -1.77
CA ASN A 341 2.20 14.56 -1.13
C ASN A 341 2.43 14.45 0.38
N ASN A 342 2.57 15.59 1.06
CA ASN A 342 2.72 15.65 2.52
C ASN A 342 3.81 14.68 3.07
N GLY A 343 4.96 14.58 2.38
CA GLY A 343 6.06 13.68 2.76
C GLY A 343 5.76 12.19 2.64
N LYS A 344 4.65 11.80 2.01
CA LYS A 344 4.22 10.40 1.81
C LYS A 344 4.16 10.08 0.32
N LEU A 345 4.84 9.02 -0.09
CA LEU A 345 4.73 8.44 -1.42
C LEU A 345 3.94 7.14 -1.31
N ALA A 346 2.77 7.11 -1.95
CA ALA A 346 1.92 5.95 -2.09
C ALA A 346 2.22 5.24 -3.40
N LEU A 347 2.10 3.91 -3.39
CA LEU A 347 2.31 3.05 -4.55
C LEU A 347 1.26 1.95 -4.57
N ILE A 348 0.68 1.72 -5.74
CA ILE A 348 -0.01 0.48 -6.08
C ILE A 348 0.97 -0.38 -6.85
N ASN A 349 1.12 -1.65 -6.47
CA ASN A 349 1.93 -2.59 -7.24
C ASN A 349 1.11 -3.30 -8.35
N THR A 350 1.76 -4.08 -9.20
CA THR A 350 1.12 -4.84 -10.29
C THR A 350 0.08 -5.88 -9.84
N LYS A 351 0.08 -6.27 -8.56
CA LYS A 351 -0.93 -7.14 -7.93
C LYS A 351 -2.07 -6.36 -7.25
N GLY A 352 -2.10 -5.03 -7.38
CA GLY A 352 -3.09 -4.16 -6.72
C GLY A 352 -2.85 -3.94 -5.22
N ARG A 353 -1.69 -4.33 -4.69
CA ARG A 353 -1.33 -4.08 -3.28
C ARG A 353 -0.89 -2.65 -3.07
N LEU A 354 -1.24 -2.11 -1.91
CA LEU A 354 -1.01 -0.71 -1.56
C LEU A 354 0.20 -0.61 -0.64
N TYR A 355 1.11 0.30 -0.95
CA TYR A 355 2.28 0.59 -0.14
C TYR A 355 2.41 2.09 0.10
N TYR A 356 3.08 2.45 1.19
CA TYR A 356 3.51 3.80 1.41
C TYR A 356 4.96 3.84 1.90
N ARG A 357 5.66 4.94 1.60
CA ARG A 357 6.94 5.30 2.21
C ARG A 357 6.96 6.78 2.52
N ASN A 358 7.78 7.18 3.49
CA ASN A 358 8.04 8.59 3.74
C ASN A 358 9.15 9.10 2.82
N PHE A 359 9.10 10.38 2.46
CA PHE A 359 10.15 11.09 1.72
C PHE A 359 10.28 12.54 2.22
N GLY A 360 11.38 13.19 1.83
CA GLY A 360 11.70 14.55 2.26
C GLY A 360 12.16 14.61 3.72
N LEU A 361 12.52 15.80 4.18
CA LEU A 361 12.87 16.00 5.59
C LEU A 361 11.59 15.92 6.42
N MET A 362 11.46 14.85 7.22
CA MET A 362 10.44 14.80 8.27
C MET A 362 10.57 16.09 9.10
N ARG A 363 9.51 16.90 9.15
CA ARG A 363 9.50 18.08 10.02
C ARG A 363 9.84 17.61 11.43
N ASN A 364 10.72 18.34 12.11
CA ASN A 364 11.39 18.00 13.38
C ASN A 364 10.50 17.59 14.58
N HIS A 365 9.19 17.37 14.43
CA HIS A 365 8.31 16.98 15.52
C HIS A 365 8.23 15.47 15.78
N ASP A 366 8.57 14.62 14.81
CA ASP A 366 8.39 13.17 14.94
C ASP A 366 9.64 12.41 15.46
N TRP A 367 10.79 13.09 15.58
CA TRP A 367 12.01 12.48 16.14
C TRP A 367 11.90 12.15 17.64
N ASN A 368 10.95 12.75 18.37
CA ASN A 368 10.87 12.60 19.84
C ASN A 368 10.07 11.38 20.32
N ILE A 369 9.42 10.62 19.44
CA ILE A 369 8.65 9.42 19.84
C ILE A 369 9.46 8.12 19.66
N ALA A 370 10.47 8.12 18.78
CA ALA A 370 11.31 6.93 18.57
C ALA A 370 12.56 6.87 19.48
N ALA A 371 13.06 8.01 19.96
CA ALA A 371 14.32 8.08 20.72
C ALA A 371 14.16 8.01 22.26
N SER A 372 12.94 8.15 22.80
CA SER A 372 12.71 8.24 24.26
C SER A 372 12.59 6.88 24.98
N SER A 373 12.68 5.75 24.27
CA SER A 373 12.70 4.41 24.89
C SER A 373 14.10 3.83 25.13
N PHE A 374 15.17 4.57 24.83
CA PHE A 374 16.55 4.15 25.08
C PHE A 374 17.33 5.21 25.87
N VAL A 375 16.95 5.41 27.15
CA VAL A 375 17.90 5.86 28.17
C VAL A 375 17.68 5.01 29.42
N SER A 376 18.47 3.94 29.52
CA SER A 376 18.81 3.32 30.80
C SER A 376 20.27 3.67 31.08
N THR A 377 20.54 4.45 32.13
CA THR A 377 21.32 3.96 33.28
C THR A 377 21.64 5.05 34.31
N ARG A 378 21.44 4.67 35.58
CA ARG A 378 22.25 4.97 36.78
C ARG A 378 22.28 6.40 37.35
N GLN A 379 21.70 6.54 38.54
CA GLN A 379 22.47 6.54 39.80
C GLN A 379 21.75 5.69 40.86
#